data_AF-A0A9W7VCU6-F1
#
_entry.id   AF-A0A9W7VCU6-F1
#
_cell.length_a   1.000
_cell.length_b   1.000
_cell.length_c   1.000
_cell.angle_alpha   90.00
_cell.angle_beta   90.00
_cell.angle_gamma   90.00
#
_symmetry.space_group_name_H-M   'P 1'
#
loop_
_entity.id
_entity.type
_entity.pdbx_description
1 polymer ?
#
loop_
_entity_poly.entity_id
_entity_poly.type
_entity_poly.pdbx_seq_one_letter_code
_entity_poly.pdbx_strand_id
1 'polypeptide(L)'
;MGENFELKLVHSNSSTMVTPIPEEIVPSTSVSFFPAEKSLNQLILSHPPFKDAIRNITALGEAKDDELLGIAEAILGVWTGLEQKNISLEKISNEVKRIGKGFINIKTYPNIR
;
A
#
# COMPACT_ATOMS: atom_id res chain seq x y z
N MET A 1 13.06 24.68 14.52
CA MET A 1 12.68 23.26 14.59
C MET A 1 12.58 22.80 13.15
N GLY A 2 13.46 21.90 12.70
CA GLY A 2 13.45 21.40 11.33
C GLY A 2 12.42 20.30 11.16
N GLU A 3 11.81 20.20 9.99
CA GLU A 3 10.93 19.09 9.63
C GLU A 3 11.70 17.77 9.73
N ASN A 4 11.15 16.79 10.46
CA ASN A 4 11.69 15.44 10.50
C ASN A 4 11.17 14.67 9.29
N PHE A 5 12.04 14.45 8.31
CA PHE A 5 11.73 13.60 7.16
C PHE A 5 12.12 12.15 7.46
N GLU A 6 11.20 11.21 7.21
CA GLU A 6 11.47 9.78 7.20
C GLU A 6 11.48 9.27 5.76
N LEU A 7 12.59 8.70 5.33
CA LEU A 7 12.76 8.01 4.06
C LEU A 7 12.41 6.54 4.25
N LYS A 8 11.49 6.00 3.47
CA LYS A 8 11.11 4.58 3.55
C LYS A 8 11.58 3.82 2.33
N LEU A 9 12.59 2.97 2.50
CA LEU A 9 13.11 2.09 1.47
C LEU A 9 12.34 0.77 1.47
N VAL A 10 11.70 0.43 0.35
CA VAL A 10 10.99 -0.84 0.17
C VAL A 10 11.75 -1.72 -0.82
N HIS A 11 12.07 -2.95 -0.42
CA HIS A 11 12.78 -3.91 -1.29
C HIS A 11 12.03 -5.22 -1.41
N SER A 12 12.16 -5.87 -2.57
CA SER A 12 11.46 -7.12 -2.90
C SER A 12 12.36 -8.33 -3.12
N ASN A 13 13.67 -8.10 -3.22
CA ASN A 13 14.64 -9.18 -3.25
C ASN A 13 15.14 -9.49 -1.83
N SER A 14 15.08 -10.76 -1.44
CA SER A 14 15.62 -11.28 -0.18
C SER A 14 17.12 -11.59 -0.26
N SER A 15 17.68 -11.72 -1.47
CA SER A 15 19.11 -11.96 -1.67
C SER A 15 19.86 -10.66 -1.97
N THR A 16 20.62 -10.21 -0.97
CA THR A 16 21.97 -9.64 -1.13
C THR A 16 22.20 -8.75 -2.35
N MET A 17 21.89 -7.45 -2.23
CA MET A 17 22.68 -6.31 -2.77
C MET A 17 21.89 -4.98 -2.61
N VAL A 18 21.33 -4.73 -1.43
CA VAL A 18 21.04 -3.34 -1.07
C VAL A 18 22.40 -2.74 -0.73
N THR A 19 22.91 -1.85 -1.58
CA THR A 19 24.08 -1.05 -1.21
C THR A 19 23.82 -0.43 0.16
N PRO A 20 24.79 -0.45 1.09
CA PRO A 20 24.60 0.13 2.40
C PRO A 20 24.08 1.55 2.26
N ILE A 21 23.03 1.88 3.02
CA ILE A 21 22.44 3.21 3.03
C ILE A 21 23.54 4.20 3.44
N PRO A 22 23.74 5.31 2.71
CA PRO A 22 24.74 6.32 3.07
C PRO A 22 24.55 6.79 4.52
N GLU A 23 25.64 6.88 5.28
CA GLU A 23 25.62 7.18 6.73
C GLU A 23 24.88 8.49 7.04
N GLU A 24 24.89 9.45 6.11
CA GLU A 24 24.23 10.74 6.23
C GLU A 24 22.71 10.64 6.32
N ILE A 25 22.11 9.60 5.72
CA ILE A 25 20.66 9.43 5.66
C ILE A 25 20.14 8.23 6.46
N VAL A 26 21.03 7.39 7.00
CA VAL A 26 20.67 6.26 7.88
C VAL A 26 19.76 6.69 9.03
N PRO A 27 20.02 7.80 9.77
CA PRO A 27 19.17 8.20 10.90
C PRO A 27 17.73 8.54 10.50
N SER A 28 17.53 8.92 9.23
CA SER A 28 16.23 9.27 8.66
C SER A 28 15.63 8.16 7.79
N THR A 29 16.23 6.97 7.70
CA THR A 29 15.76 5.92 6.77
C THR A 29 15.22 4.69 7.49
N SER A 30 13.99 4.29 7.19
CA SER A 30 13.45 2.98 7.52
C SER A 30 13.48 2.04 6.31
N VAL A 31 13.74 0.76 6.55
CA VAL A 31 13.80 -0.28 5.51
C VAL A 31 12.71 -1.31 5.76
N SER A 32 11.99 -1.67 4.70
CA SER A 32 10.94 -2.71 4.77
C SER A 32 11.01 -3.64 3.57
N PHE A 33 10.77 -4.92 3.82
CA PHE A 33 10.63 -5.92 2.77
C PHE A 33 9.17 -6.00 2.29
N PHE A 34 8.97 -6.04 0.98
CA PHE A 34 7.68 -6.33 0.35
C PHE A 34 7.89 -7.30 -0.81
N PRO A 35 7.40 -8.54 -0.74
CA PRO A 35 7.73 -9.58 -1.72
C PRO A 35 7.22 -9.23 -3.12
N ALA A 36 8.06 -9.49 -4.14
CA ALA A 36 7.63 -9.44 -5.52
C ALA A 36 6.98 -10.79 -5.89
N GLU A 37 5.67 -10.77 -6.05
CA GLU A 37 4.89 -11.96 -6.43
C GLU A 37 4.30 -11.82 -7.83
N LYS A 38 3.91 -12.95 -8.40
CA LYS A 38 3.36 -13.01 -9.77
C LYS A 38 1.94 -12.44 -9.88
N SER A 39 1.20 -12.34 -8.79
CA SER A 39 -0.16 -11.79 -8.76
C SER A 39 -0.57 -11.32 -7.36
N LEU A 40 -1.60 -10.47 -7.30
CA LEU A 40 -2.23 -10.06 -6.03
C LEU A 40 -2.78 -11.26 -5.26
N ASN A 41 -3.30 -12.27 -5.94
CA ASN A 41 -3.78 -13.50 -5.30
C ASN A 41 -2.64 -14.23 -4.57
N GLN A 42 -1.46 -14.34 -5.20
CA GLN A 42 -0.29 -14.92 -4.52
C GLN A 42 0.09 -14.08 -3.30
N LEU A 43 0.09 -12.75 -3.38
CA LEU A 43 0.34 -11.88 -2.22
C LEU A 43 -0.65 -12.08 -1.07
N ILE A 44 -1.95 -12.21 -1.37
CA ILE A 44 -2.98 -12.47 -0.35
C ILE A 44 -2.74 -13.82 0.35
N LEU A 45 -2.25 -14.82 -0.37
CA LEU A 45 -2.03 -16.16 0.16
C LEU A 45 -0.66 -16.32 0.85
N SER A 46 0.39 -15.66 0.35
CA SER A 46 1.78 -15.85 0.78
C SER A 46 2.30 -14.76 1.73
N HIS A 47 1.65 -13.59 1.78
CA HIS A 47 2.14 -12.43 2.54
C HIS A 47 1.09 -11.86 3.51
N PRO A 48 1.04 -12.37 4.76
CA PRO A 48 0.05 -11.94 5.77
C PRO A 48 -0.03 -10.41 6.00
N PRO A 49 1.09 -9.65 6.08
CA PRO A 49 1.02 -8.20 6.23
C PRO A 49 0.23 -7.49 5.12
N PHE A 50 0.34 -7.96 3.87
CA PHE A 50 -0.44 -7.40 2.77
C PHE A 50 -1.92 -7.75 2.91
N LYS A 51 -2.23 -9.01 3.22
CA LYS A 51 -3.61 -9.45 3.48
C LYS A 51 -4.27 -8.63 4.59
N ASP A 52 -3.56 -8.41 5.68
CA ASP A 52 -4.06 -7.65 6.82
C ASP A 52 -4.20 -6.15 6.52
N ALA A 53 -3.31 -5.58 5.70
CA ALA A 53 -3.47 -4.21 5.22
C ALA A 53 -4.76 -4.04 4.39
N ILE A 54 -5.06 -4.97 3.48
CA ILE A 54 -6.32 -4.95 2.71
C ILE A 54 -7.53 -5.16 3.62
N ARG A 55 -7.42 -6.02 4.65
CA ARG A 55 -8.45 -6.19 5.68
C ARG A 55 -8.72 -4.91 6.46
N ASN A 56 -7.67 -4.18 6.85
CA ASN A 56 -7.82 -2.98 7.67
C ASN A 56 -8.47 -1.81 6.93
N ILE A 57 -8.36 -1.78 5.60
CA ILE A 57 -9.00 -0.76 4.76
C ILE A 57 -10.38 -1.16 4.26
N THR A 58 -10.79 -2.42 4.41
CA THR A 58 -12.18 -2.82 4.13
C THR A 58 -13.07 -2.49 5.32
N ALA A 59 -14.32 -2.15 5.03
CA ALA A 59 -15.39 -2.00 6.00
C ALA A 59 -16.14 -3.33 6.22
N LEU A 60 -15.76 -4.39 5.51
CA LEU A 60 -16.22 -5.76 5.75
C LEU A 60 -15.40 -6.35 6.92
N GLY A 61 -16.07 -6.67 8.03
CA GLY A 61 -15.39 -7.18 9.23
C GLY A 61 -14.61 -8.49 8.99
N GLU A 62 -15.24 -9.49 8.37
CA GLU A 62 -14.61 -10.76 8.00
C GLU A 62 -14.72 -11.00 6.48
N ALA A 63 -13.91 -10.29 5.71
CA ALA A 63 -13.80 -10.51 4.27
C ALA A 63 -13.01 -11.79 3.97
N LYS A 64 -13.54 -12.62 3.06
CA LYS A 64 -12.87 -13.79 2.49
C LYS A 64 -11.77 -13.40 1.51
N ASP A 65 -10.87 -14.33 1.22
CA ASP A 65 -9.71 -14.09 0.35
C ASP A 65 -10.10 -13.58 -1.04
N ASP A 66 -11.18 -14.11 -1.64
CA ASP A 66 -11.70 -13.63 -2.94
C ASP A 66 -12.22 -12.19 -2.87
N GLU A 67 -12.82 -11.79 -1.75
CA GLU A 67 -13.30 -10.43 -1.53
C GLU A 67 -12.14 -9.46 -1.32
N LEU A 68 -11.11 -9.88 -0.57
CA LEU A 68 -9.88 -9.13 -0.39
C LEU A 68 -9.13 -8.97 -1.72
N LEU A 69 -9.10 -10.02 -2.55
CA LEU A 69 -8.53 -9.95 -3.89
C LEU A 69 -9.27 -8.95 -4.77
N GLY A 70 -10.61 -9.01 -4.82
CA GLY A 70 -11.41 -8.06 -5.59
C GLY A 70 -11.20 -6.60 -5.15
N ILE A 71 -11.01 -6.36 -3.85
CA ILE A 71 -10.66 -5.05 -3.31
C ILE A 71 -9.27 -4.60 -3.78
N ALA A 72 -8.27 -5.49 -3.67
CA ALA A 72 -6.92 -5.19 -4.10
C ALA A 72 -6.83 -4.90 -5.61
N GLU A 73 -7.56 -5.67 -6.43
CA GLU A 73 -7.68 -5.46 -7.87
C GLU A 73 -8.38 -4.15 -8.22
N ALA A 74 -9.43 -3.76 -7.49
CA ALA A 74 -10.10 -2.49 -7.68
C ALA A 74 -9.17 -1.30 -7.38
N ILE A 75 -8.42 -1.37 -6.28
CA ILE A 75 -7.42 -0.34 -5.93
C ILE A 75 -6.34 -0.27 -7.01
N LEU A 76 -5.83 -1.41 -7.47
CA LEU A 76 -4.82 -1.46 -8.53
C LEU A 76 -5.36 -0.88 -9.84
N GLY A 77 -6.59 -1.20 -10.22
CA GLY A 77 -7.23 -0.67 -11.43
C GLY A 77 -7.42 0.84 -11.39
N VAL A 78 -7.82 1.39 -10.23
CA VAL A 78 -7.88 2.85 -10.04
C VAL A 78 -6.48 3.46 -10.12
N TRP A 79 -5.49 2.86 -9.44
CA TRP A 79 -4.12 3.35 -9.48
C TRP A 79 -3.54 3.40 -10.90
N THR A 80 -3.71 2.34 -11.69
CA THR A 80 -3.20 2.27 -13.06
C THR A 80 -3.94 3.21 -14.02
N GLY A 81 -5.21 3.53 -13.75
CA GLY A 81 -5.99 4.48 -14.53
C GLY A 81 -5.73 5.95 -14.22
N LEU A 82 -4.96 6.27 -13.16
CA LEU A 82 -4.61 7.64 -12.80
C LEU A 82 -3.26 8.05 -13.38
N GLU A 83 -3.10 9.35 -13.65
CA GLU A 83 -1.78 9.91 -13.92
C GLU A 83 -0.90 9.76 -12.66
N GLN A 84 0.23 9.06 -12.78
CA GLN A 84 1.09 8.67 -11.67
C GLN A 84 1.95 9.82 -11.11
N LYS A 85 1.38 11.02 -11.08
CA LYS A 85 1.96 12.24 -10.54
C LYS A 85 0.97 12.84 -9.56
N ASN A 86 1.43 13.13 -8.34
CA ASN A 86 0.61 13.73 -7.28
C ASN A 86 -0.68 12.96 -6.97
N ILE A 87 -0.57 11.64 -6.81
CA ILE A 87 -1.74 10.81 -6.52
C ILE A 87 -2.25 11.09 -5.10
N SER A 88 -3.48 11.60 -5.01
CA SER A 88 -4.19 11.77 -3.75
C SER A 88 -4.85 10.46 -3.33
N LEU A 89 -4.58 10.01 -2.09
CA LEU A 89 -5.26 8.86 -1.47
C LEU A 89 -6.77 9.07 -1.38
N GLU A 90 -7.22 10.32 -1.24
CA GLU A 90 -8.64 10.67 -1.26
C GLU A 90 -9.25 10.37 -2.64
N LYS A 91 -8.54 10.71 -3.72
CA LYS A 91 -8.98 10.43 -5.09
C LYS A 91 -9.10 8.92 -5.32
N ILE A 92 -8.11 8.14 -4.86
CA ILE A 92 -8.19 6.67 -4.92
C ILE A 92 -9.41 6.17 -4.15
N SER A 93 -9.57 6.62 -2.89
CA SER A 93 -10.69 6.20 -2.05
C SER A 93 -12.05 6.50 -2.70
N ASN A 94 -12.21 7.71 -3.24
CA ASN A 94 -13.44 8.14 -3.88
C ASN A 94 -13.74 7.35 -5.17
N GLU A 95 -12.72 7.10 -6.00
CA GLU A 95 -12.90 6.30 -7.22
C GLU A 95 -13.23 4.84 -6.92
N VAL A 96 -12.56 4.22 -5.94
CA VAL A 96 -12.88 2.82 -5.59
C VAL A 96 -14.29 2.73 -4.98
N LYS A 97 -14.72 3.70 -4.15
CA LYS A 97 -16.10 3.79 -3.68
C LYS A 97 -17.11 3.93 -4.82
N ARG A 98 -16.79 4.72 -5.85
CA ARG A 98 -17.63 4.96 -7.04
C ARG A 98 -17.82 3.71 -7.90
N ILE A 99 -16.78 2.87 -8.02
CA ILE A 99 -16.82 1.66 -8.88
C ILE A 99 -17.73 0.56 -8.31
N GLY A 100 -18.04 0.60 -7.01
CA GLY A 100 -19.14 -0.16 -6.42
C GLY A 100 -18.92 -1.68 -6.37
N LYS A 101 -18.41 -2.16 -5.22
CA LYS A 101 -18.61 -3.50 -4.60
C LYS A 101 -17.68 -3.74 -3.39
N GLY A 102 -16.70 -2.89 -3.16
CA GLY A 102 -15.83 -2.94 -1.98
C GLY A 102 -16.20 -1.82 -1.02
N PHE A 103 -16.73 -2.17 0.15
CA PHE A 103 -16.81 -1.25 1.26
C PHE A 103 -15.38 -0.90 1.67
N ILE A 104 -14.79 0.15 1.11
CA ILE A 104 -13.45 0.58 1.50
C ILE A 104 -13.57 1.76 2.45
N ASN A 105 -13.12 1.56 3.68
CA ASN A 105 -12.97 2.58 4.70
C ASN A 105 -11.50 3.01 4.83
N ILE A 106 -10.94 3.57 3.76
CA ILE A 106 -9.65 4.29 3.87
C ILE A 106 -9.94 5.54 4.69
N LYS A 107 -9.54 5.52 5.97
CA LYS A 107 -9.47 6.73 6.78
C LYS A 107 -8.36 7.61 6.20
N THR A 108 -8.72 8.55 5.33
CA THR A 108 -7.84 9.65 4.99
C THR A 108 -7.85 10.60 6.17
N TYR A 109 -6.70 10.78 6.83
CA TYR A 109 -6.56 11.88 7.77
C TYR A 109 -6.69 13.17 6.94
N PRO A 110 -7.61 14.09 7.28
CA PRO A 110 -7.64 15.39 6.63
C PRO A 110 -6.27 16.02 6.82
N ASN A 111 -5.72 16.56 5.74
CA ASN A 111 -4.40 17.21 5.69
C ASN A 111 -4.06 17.84 7.03
N ILE A 112 -3.01 17.34 7.68
CA ILE A 112 -2.38 18.01 8.81
C ILE A 112 -1.92 19.36 8.23
N ARG A 113 -2.66 20.42 8.55
CA ARG A 113 -2.31 21.80 8.23
C ARG A 113 -1.18 22.27 9.12
#